data_AF-A0A843E5R6-F1
#
_entry.id   AF-A0A843E5R6-F1
#
_cell.length_a   1.000
_cell.length_b   1.000
_cell.length_c   1.000
_cell.angle_alpha   90.00
_cell.angle_beta   90.00
_cell.angle_gamma   90.00
#
_symmetry.space_group_name_H-M   'P 1'
#
loop_
_entity.id
_entity.type
_entity.pdbx_description
1 polymer ?
#
loop_
_entity_poly.entity_id
_entity_poly.type
_entity_poly.pdbx_seq_one_letter_code
_entity_poly.pdbx_strand_id
1 'polypeptide(L)' 'MRILIMTDSYRPTTDGVVTAVLITRRVLEELGHTVFIAAPDPGPEYREEGVYYFRAIKFRTYEGYFVPIFPSEKT' A
#
# COMPACT_ATOMS: atom_id res chain seq x y z
N MET A 1 17.94 8.75 -0.38
CA MET A 1 16.95 9.37 -1.30
C MET A 1 15.56 9.26 -0.69
N ARG A 2 14.56 9.96 -1.23
CA ARG A 2 13.14 9.78 -0.86
C ARG A 2 12.46 8.99 -1.98
N ILE A 3 11.84 7.86 -1.63
CA ILE A 3 11.25 6.91 -2.59
C ILE A 3 9.79 6.66 -2.19
N LEU A 4 8.86 6.76 -3.14
CA LEU A 4 7.47 6.38 -2.95
C LEU A 4 7.21 5.07 -3.70
N ILE A 5 6.74 4.04 -2.98
CA ILE A 5 6.24 2.80 -3.58
C ILE A 5 4.71 2.89 -3.61
N MET A 6 4.14 2.91 -4.81
CA MET A 6 2.70 2.78 -5.01
C MET A 6 2.35 1.32 -5.28
N THR A 7 1.36 0.79 -4.57
CA THR A 7 0.90 -0.60 -4.71
C THR A 7 -0.61 -0.67 -4.71
N ASP A 8 -1.19 -1.67 -5.37
CA ASP A 8 -2.63 -2.00 -5.38
C ASP A 8 -2.99 -3.09 -4.35
N SER A 9 -1.99 -3.74 -3.76
CA SER A 9 -2.13 -4.67 -2.64
C SER A 9 -1.18 -4.27 -1.49
N TYR A 10 -1.74 -4.17 -0.28
CA TYR A 10 -0.98 -3.91 0.94
C TYR A 10 -1.65 -4.63 2.12
N ARG A 11 -1.05 -4.56 3.31
CA ARG A 11 -1.63 -5.14 4.54
C ARG A 11 -3.07 -4.62 4.73
N PRO A 12 -4.02 -5.48 5.15
CA PRO A 12 -3.84 -6.82 5.71
C PRO A 12 -3.73 -7.96 4.67
N THR A 13 -3.80 -7.67 3.37
CA THR A 13 -3.60 -8.69 2.33
C THR A 13 -2.26 -9.38 2.54
N THR A 14 -2.22 -10.70 2.35
CA THR A 14 -1.01 -11.51 2.47
C THR A 14 -0.79 -12.24 1.16
N ASP A 15 0.04 -11.65 0.30
CA ASP A 15 0.38 -12.19 -1.01
C ASP A 15 1.86 -11.91 -1.38
N GLY A 16 2.25 -12.32 -2.59
CA GLY A 16 3.59 -12.09 -3.10
C GLY A 16 3.92 -10.61 -3.36
N VAL A 17 2.93 -9.77 -3.67
CA VAL A 17 3.10 -8.34 -3.91
C VAL A 17 3.44 -7.63 -2.60
N VAL A 18 2.66 -7.90 -1.54
CA VAL A 18 2.89 -7.37 -0.19
C VAL A 18 4.28 -7.77 0.30
N THR A 19 4.67 -9.03 0.06
CA THR A 19 6.00 -9.52 0.42
C THR A 19 7.10 -8.76 -0.32
N ALA A 20 6.96 -8.56 -1.64
CA ALA A 20 7.91 -7.79 -2.43
C ALA A 20 8.02 -6.34 -1.93
N VAL A 21 6.89 -5.66 -1.71
CA VAL A 21 6.86 -4.27 -1.21
C VAL A 21 7.59 -4.15 0.13
N LEU A 22 7.34 -5.06 1.08
CA LEU A 22 7.96 -5.01 2.41
C LEU A 22 9.47 -5.32 2.36
N ILE A 23 9.88 -6.30 1.56
CA ILE A 23 11.31 -6.62 1.38
C ILE A 23 12.02 -5.45 0.71
N THR A 24 11.46 -4.90 -0.36
CA THR A 24 12.02 -3.75 -1.07
C THR A 24 12.13 -2.54 -0.15
N ARG A 25 11.07 -2.21 0.61
CA ARG A 25 11.11 -1.14 1.62
C ARG A 25 12.26 -1.35 2.60
N ARG A 26 12.33 -2.53 3.24
CA ARG A 26 13.35 -2.85 4.24
C ARG A 26 14.76 -2.69 3.68
N VAL A 27 15.04 -3.28 2.53
CA VAL A 27 16.39 -3.23 1.93
C VAL A 27 16.77 -1.81 1.52
N LEU A 28 15.83 -1.03 0.97
CA LEU A 28 16.11 0.38 0.63
C LEU A 28 16.33 1.24 1.88
N GLU A 29 15.59 0.99 2.96
CA GLU A 29 15.79 1.65 4.26
C GLU A 29 17.15 1.29 4.87
N GLU A 30 17.55 0.02 4.81
CA GLU A 30 18.90 -0.45 5.24
C GLU A 30 20.03 0.21 4.44
N LEU A 31 19.79 0.57 3.18
CA LEU A 31 20.72 1.33 2.33
C LEU A 31 20.69 2.85 2.60
N GLY A 32 19.98 3.31 3.63
CA GLY A 32 19.91 4.72 4.03
C GLY A 32 18.94 5.56 3.19
N HIS A 33 17.94 4.93 2.55
CA HIS A 33 16.86 5.65 1.87
C HIS A 33 15.64 5.83 2.79
N THR A 34 14.87 6.88 2.55
CA THR A 34 13.56 7.09 3.18
C THR A 34 12.50 6.59 2.22
N VAL A 35 11.74 5.56 2.61
CA VAL A 35 10.71 4.94 1.79
C VAL A 35 9.32 5.27 2.34
N PHE A 36 8.43 5.67 1.46
CA PHE A 36 7.01 5.90 1.72
C PHE A 36 6.19 4.86 0.97
N ILE A 37 5.06 4.45 1.54
CA ILE A 37 4.11 3.55 0.88
C ILE A 37 2.83 4.34 0.58
N ALA A 38 2.31 4.21 -0.64
CA ALA A 38 0.96 4.62 -0.98
C ALA A 38 0.14 3.39 -1.42
N ALA A 39 -0.98 3.16 -0.74
CA ALA A 39 -1.77 1.94 -0.89
C ALA A 39 -3.29 2.21 -0.77
N PRO A 40 -4.14 1.32 -1.30
CA PRO A 40 -5.58 1.32 -1.06
C PRO A 40 -5.91 1.33 0.42
N ASP A 41 -6.92 2.10 0.83
CA ASP A 41 -7.42 2.11 2.21
C ASP A 41 -8.11 0.77 2.56
N PRO A 42 -7.52 -0.07 3.44
CA PRO A 42 -8.10 -1.37 3.78
C PRO A 42 -9.27 -1.29 4.77
N GLY A 43 -9.45 -0.14 5.42
CA GLY A 43 -10.30 0.06 6.59
C GLY A 43 -9.52 0.71 7.74
N PRO A 44 -10.15 1.57 8.58
CA PRO A 44 -9.47 2.26 9.69
C PRO A 44 -8.68 1.35 10.63
N GLU A 45 -9.15 0.14 10.86
CA GLU A 45 -8.60 -0.87 11.77
C GLU A 45 -7.28 -1.48 11.28
N TYR A 46 -6.98 -1.38 9.99
CA TYR A 46 -5.77 -1.93 9.37
C TYR A 46 -4.80 -0.84 8.89
N ARG A 47 -5.01 0.42 9.30
CA ARG A 47 -4.10 1.50 8.91
C ARG A 47 -2.83 1.48 9.73
N GLU A 48 -1.71 1.60 9.03
CA GLU A 48 -0.37 1.73 9.60
C GLU A 48 0.08 3.19 9.53
N GLU A 49 0.81 3.62 10.56
CA GLU A 49 1.45 4.94 10.55
C GLU A 49 2.52 5.02 9.46
N GLY A 50 2.59 6.17 8.77
CA GLY A 50 3.55 6.40 7.69
C GLY A 50 3.15 5.82 6.33
N VAL A 51 1.93 5.27 6.20
CA VAL A 51 1.36 4.83 4.92
C VAL A 51 0.33 5.84 4.42
N TYR A 52 0.45 6.24 3.15
CA TYR A 52 -0.48 7.12 2.47
C TYR A 52 -1.63 6.31 1.87
N TYR A 53 -2.80 6.36 2.50
CA TYR A 53 -3.96 5.62 2.02
C TYR A 53 -4.79 6.42 1.01
N PHE A 54 -5.14 5.80 -0.12
CA PHE A 54 -6.03 6.37 -1.13
C PHE A 54 -7.33 5.56 -1.29
N ARG A 55 -8.38 6.20 -1.83
CA ARG A 55 -9.68 5.56 -2.02
C ARG A 55 -9.64 4.52 -3.14
N ALA A 56 -10.11 3.31 -2.85
CA ALA A 56 -10.23 2.21 -3.80
C ALA A 56 -11.45 1.32 -3.46
N ILE A 57 -11.90 0.50 -4.40
CA ILE A 57 -13.00 -0.46 -4.20
C ILE A 57 -12.40 -1.87 -4.13
N LYS A 58 -12.85 -2.66 -3.15
CA LYS A 58 -12.49 -4.08 -3.04
C LYS A 58 -12.99 -4.86 -4.25
N PHE A 59 -12.12 -5.63 -4.87
CA PHE A 59 -12.51 -6.48 -5.99
C PHE A 59 -13.20 -7.73 -5.46
N ARG A 60 -14.52 -7.86 -5.69
CA ARG A 60 -15.34 -8.94 -5.11
C ARG A 60 -14.85 -10.35 -5.43
N THR A 61 -14.24 -10.54 -6.60
CA THR A 61 -13.81 -11.85 -7.08
C THR A 61 -12.39 -12.20 -6.64
N TYR A 62 -11.60 -11.24 -6.14
CA TYR A 62 -10.24 -11.48 -5.67
C TYR A 62 -10.03 -10.78 -4.32
N GLU A 63 -10.16 -11.57 -3.25
CA GLU A 63 -10.00 -11.08 -1.89
C GLU A 63 -8.60 -10.48 -1.68
N GLY A 64 -8.55 -9.30 -1.08
CA GLY A 64 -7.30 -8.56 -0.86
C GLY A 64 -6.84 -7.69 -2.04
N TYR A 65 -7.51 -7.79 -3.20
CA TYR A 65 -7.24 -6.92 -4.35
C TYR A 65 -8.16 -5.69 -4.35
N PHE A 66 -7.61 -4.54 -4.73
CA PHE A 66 -8.33 -3.28 -4.77
C PHE A 66 -8.19 -2.60 -6.13
N VAL A 67 -9.28 -2.01 -6.60
CA VAL A 67 -9.31 -1.22 -7.82
C VAL A 67 -9.37 0.26 -7.44
N PRO A 68 -8.35 1.07 -7.79
CA PRO A 68 -8.38 2.51 -7.57
C PRO A 68 -9.58 3.15 -8.26
N ILE A 69 -10.19 4.14 -7.62
CA ILE A 69 -11.30 4.90 -8.22
C ILE A 69 -10.96 6.38 -8.29
N PHE A 70 -11.43 7.04 -9.36
CA PHE A 70 -11.27 8.47 -9.55
C PHE A 70 -12.60 9.19 -9.25
N PRO A 71 -12.59 10.30 -8.47
CA PRO A 71 -11.44 10.85 -7.75
C PRO A 71 -11.05 9.96 -6.54
N SER A 72 -9.73 9.82 -6.33
CA SER A 72 -9.13 8.99 -5.26
C SER A 72 -8.90 9.75 -3.96
N GLU A 73 -9.02 11.08 -4.00
CA GLU A 73 -8.97 12.00 -2.87
C GLU A 73 -10.21 11.80 -1.97
N LYS A 74 -10.03 11.89 -0.64
CA LYS A 74 -11.16 11.99 0.29
C LYS A 74 -11.62 13.46 0.32
N THR A 75 -12.81 13.73 -0.22
CA THR A 75 -13.58 14.96 0.07
C THR A 75 -13.92 15.07 1.54
#